data_AF-A0A5B0PXW5-F1
#
_entry.id   AF-A0A5B0PXW5-F1
#
_cell.length_a   1.000
_cell.length_b   1.000
_cell.length_c   1.000
_cell.angle_alpha   90.00
_cell.angle_beta   90.00
_cell.angle_gamma   90.00
#
_symmetry.space_group_name_H-M   'P 1'
#
loop_
_entity.id
_entity.type
_entity.pdbx_description
1 polymer ?
#
loop_
_entity_poly.entity_id
_entity_poly.type
_entity_poly.pdbx_seq_one_letter_code
_entity_poly.pdbx_strand_id
1 'polypeptide(L)'
;MVLRLIKLWLTRTQVCVIDSPLLIETGMWKFSRKVVIVYCSEELQLQQLQSRNGLSRAEAKSQIAAQMGLKSKLSYADHIVDNSGQLIDLERQIKRLVWKFEKSVNKFIWLVGWLVPPVGLLNGLLTIFWRVWLKPFGKSHWKKARSPCPPSTAYPSH
;
A
#
# COMPACT_ATOMS: atom_id res chain seq x y z
N MET A 1 -4.12 -16.62 8.81
CA MET A 1 -4.21 -15.15 8.63
C MET A 1 -5.22 -14.50 9.57
N VAL A 2 -6.47 -14.97 9.61
CA VAL A 2 -7.56 -14.38 10.42
C VAL A 2 -7.25 -14.33 11.93
N LEU A 3 -6.70 -15.40 12.51
CA LEU A 3 -6.34 -15.44 13.93
C LEU A 3 -5.29 -14.38 14.32
N ARG A 4 -4.36 -14.03 13.40
CA ARG A 4 -3.39 -12.94 13.65
C ARG A 4 -4.07 -11.58 13.63
N LEU A 5 -5.06 -11.38 12.77
CA LEU A 5 -5.85 -10.13 12.72
C LEU A 5 -6.69 -9.96 13.99
N ILE A 6 -7.33 -11.03 14.48
CA ILE A 6 -8.07 -11.03 15.75
C ILE A 6 -7.13 -10.68 16.90
N LYS A 7 -5.94 -11.29 16.94
CA LYS A 7 -4.93 -10.97 17.96
C LYS A 7 -4.51 -9.49 17.91
N LEU A 8 -4.27 -8.93 16.72
CA LEU A 8 -3.91 -7.52 16.55
C LEU A 8 -5.03 -6.55 16.97
N TRP A 9 -6.27 -6.94 16.71
CA TRP A 9 -7.45 -6.20 17.17
C TRP A 9 -7.55 -6.19 18.71
N LEU A 10 -7.29 -7.34 19.35
CA LEU A 10 -7.23 -7.45 20.81
C LEU A 10 -6.06 -6.66 21.43
N THR A 11 -4.89 -6.63 20.78
CA THR A 11 -3.72 -5.88 21.25
C THR A 11 -3.78 -4.38 20.94
N ARG A 12 -4.95 -3.85 20.55
CA ARG A 12 -5.14 -2.42 20.32
C ARG A 12 -4.16 -1.82 19.31
N THR A 13 -3.76 -2.59 18.30
CA THR A 13 -2.85 -2.09 17.27
C THR A 13 -3.59 -1.15 16.33
N GLN A 14 -3.08 0.09 16.17
CA GLN A 14 -3.74 1.14 15.39
C GLN A 14 -3.50 1.04 13.88
N VAL A 15 -2.33 0.50 13.48
CA VAL A 15 -1.92 0.37 12.09
C VAL A 15 -1.39 -1.04 11.86
N CYS A 16 -1.91 -1.70 10.82
CA CYS A 16 -1.43 -3.00 10.37
C CYS A 16 -1.05 -2.89 8.89
N VAL A 17 0.11 -3.44 8.54
CA VAL A 17 0.59 -3.51 7.16
C VAL A 17 0.50 -4.95 6.70
N ILE A 18 -0.18 -5.16 5.57
CA ILE A 18 -0.28 -6.46 4.92
C ILE A 18 0.59 -6.39 3.68
N ASP A 19 1.69 -7.12 3.68
CA ASP A 19 2.57 -7.26 2.53
C ASP A 19 2.24 -8.55 1.78
N SER A 20 1.92 -8.43 0.49
CA SER A 20 1.65 -9.57 -0.39
C SER A 20 1.81 -9.17 -1.86
N PRO A 21 2.55 -9.95 -2.67
CA PRO A 21 2.72 -9.67 -4.10
C PRO A 21 1.42 -9.87 -4.90
N LEU A 22 0.46 -10.63 -4.34
CA LEU A 22 -0.83 -10.96 -4.96
C LEU A 22 -2.01 -10.18 -4.35
N LEU A 23 -1.74 -9.09 -3.63
CA LEU A 23 -2.76 -8.33 -2.90
C LEU A 23 -3.91 -7.85 -3.81
N ILE A 24 -3.61 -7.53 -5.07
CA ILE A 24 -4.58 -7.03 -6.03
C ILE A 24 -5.36 -8.20 -6.65
N GLU A 25 -4.63 -9.21 -7.12
CA GLU A 25 -5.13 -10.40 -7.78
C GLU A 25 -6.10 -11.19 -6.89
N THR A 26 -5.79 -11.29 -5.60
CA THR A 26 -6.64 -11.97 -4.59
C THR A 26 -7.80 -11.12 -4.08
N GLY A 27 -7.90 -9.85 -4.51
CA GLY A 27 -8.96 -8.94 -4.06
C GLY A 27 -8.80 -8.43 -2.63
N MET A 28 -7.68 -8.73 -1.95
CA MET A 28 -7.42 -8.33 -0.57
C MET A 28 -7.43 -6.81 -0.37
N TRP A 29 -7.11 -6.05 -1.42
CA TRP A 29 -7.21 -4.58 -1.43
C TRP A 29 -8.58 -4.03 -1.01
N LYS A 30 -9.67 -4.79 -1.20
CA LYS A 30 -11.03 -4.40 -0.81
C LYS A 30 -11.18 -4.24 0.70
N PHE A 31 -10.40 -4.99 1.47
CA PHE A 31 -10.39 -4.94 2.93
C PHE A 31 -9.38 -3.91 3.47
N SER A 32 -8.57 -3.30 2.60
CA SER A 32 -7.54 -2.34 2.99
C SER A 32 -8.05 -0.90 2.88
N ARG A 33 -7.91 -0.13 3.96
CA ARG A 33 -8.27 1.30 3.98
C ARG A 33 -7.32 2.18 3.15
N LYS A 34 -6.08 1.74 2.97
CA LYS A 34 -5.08 2.35 2.10
C LYS A 34 -4.32 1.25 1.36
N VAL A 35 -4.09 1.45 0.06
CA VAL A 35 -3.29 0.57 -0.79
C VAL A 35 -2.04 1.35 -1.20
N VAL A 36 -0.88 0.81 -0.86
CA VAL A 36 0.41 1.36 -1.26
C VAL A 36 1.03 0.41 -2.27
N ILE A 37 1.44 0.94 -3.42
CA ILE A 37 2.14 0.17 -4.44
C ILE A 37 3.57 0.67 -4.55
N VAL A 38 4.51 -0.23 -4.34
CA VAL A 38 5.94 0.02 -4.57
C VAL A 38 6.25 -0.42 -5.99
N TYR A 39 6.81 0.47 -6.80
CA TYR A 39 7.23 0.16 -8.17
C TYR A 39 8.73 0.38 -8.34
N CYS A 40 9.33 -0.31 -9.30
CA CYS A 40 10.66 -0.06 -9.81
C CYS A 40 10.64 -0.14 -11.34
N SER A 41 11.70 0.33 -12.02
CA SER A 41 11.83 0.16 -13.46
C SER A 41 11.92 -1.31 -13.85
N GLU A 42 11.42 -1.67 -15.03
CA GLU A 42 11.42 -3.06 -15.52
C GLU A 42 12.84 -3.63 -15.61
N GLU A 43 13.81 -2.80 -15.99
CA GLU A 43 15.23 -3.19 -16.06
C GLU A 43 15.78 -3.53 -14.69
N LEU A 44 15.51 -2.71 -13.66
CA LEU A 44 15.92 -2.99 -12.29
C LEU A 44 15.20 -4.21 -11.73
N GLN A 45 13.91 -4.38 -12.04
CA GLN A 45 13.14 -5.54 -11.61
C GLN A 45 13.71 -6.84 -12.18
N LEU A 46 14.07 -6.84 -13.47
CA LEU A 46 14.73 -7.97 -14.13
C LEU A 46 16.08 -8.25 -13.49
N GLN A 47 16.94 -7.23 -13.34
CA GLN A 47 18.26 -7.38 -12.75
C GLN A 47 18.17 -7.95 -11.33
N GLN A 48 17.22 -7.48 -10.51
CA GLN A 48 17.00 -8.00 -9.16
C GLN A 48 16.53 -9.46 -9.15
N LEU A 49 15.63 -9.85 -10.06
CA LEU A 49 15.17 -11.23 -10.18
C LEU A 49 16.29 -12.18 -10.61
N GLN A 50 17.12 -11.74 -11.56
CA GLN A 50 18.29 -12.51 -12.01
C GLN A 50 19.30 -12.69 -10.86
N SER A 51 19.66 -11.60 -10.18
CA SER A 51 20.63 -11.64 -9.08
C SER A 51 20.15 -12.43 -7.87
N ARG A 52 18.86 -12.33 -7.51
CA ARG A 52 18.31 -12.98 -6.31
C ARG A 52 17.96 -14.44 -6.53
N ASN A 53 17.39 -14.78 -7.69
CA ASN A 53 16.84 -16.11 -7.95
C ASN A 53 17.67 -16.92 -8.96
N GLY A 54 18.76 -16.35 -9.50
CA GLY A 54 19.61 -17.03 -10.49
C GLY A 54 18.92 -17.29 -11.83
N LEU A 55 17.87 -16.53 -12.15
CA LEU A 55 17.05 -16.76 -13.34
C LEU A 55 17.71 -16.22 -14.62
N SER A 56 17.44 -16.88 -15.74
CA SER A 56 17.75 -16.31 -17.05
C SER A 56 16.87 -15.09 -17.34
N ARG A 57 17.30 -14.24 -18.28
CA ARG A 57 16.51 -13.04 -18.66
C ARG A 57 15.12 -13.40 -19.18
N ALA A 58 15.00 -14.53 -19.90
CA ALA A 58 13.73 -14.99 -20.44
C ALA A 58 12.78 -15.47 -19.34
N GLU A 59 13.29 -16.23 -18.36
CA GLU A 59 12.51 -16.70 -17.21
C GLU A 59 12.05 -15.53 -16.33
N ALA A 60 12.96 -14.58 -16.04
CA ALA A 60 12.60 -13.38 -15.27
C ALA A 60 11.50 -12.56 -15.97
N LYS A 61 11.59 -12.39 -17.30
CA LYS A 61 10.52 -11.74 -18.09
C LYS A 61 9.20 -12.51 -18.04
N SER A 62 9.25 -13.83 -18.18
CA SER A 62 8.05 -14.68 -18.08
C SER A 62 7.39 -14.56 -16.71
N GLN A 63 8.19 -14.51 -15.63
CA GLN A 63 7.71 -14.36 -14.26
C GLN A 63 7.04 -13.01 -14.02
N ILE A 64 7.62 -11.92 -14.54
CA ILE A 64 7.02 -10.58 -14.49
C ILE A 64 5.71 -10.57 -15.29
N ALA A 65 5.70 -11.16 -16.49
CA ALA A 65 4.54 -11.20 -17.37
C ALA A 65 3.39 -12.07 -16.84
N ALA A 66 3.69 -13.08 -16.02
CA ALA A 66 2.67 -13.93 -15.38
C ALA A 66 1.84 -13.18 -14.33
N GLN A 67 2.34 -12.05 -13.82
CA GLN A 67 1.62 -11.21 -12.86
C GLN A 67 0.79 -10.13 -13.57
N MET A 68 -0.13 -9.52 -12.82
CA MET A 68 -0.87 -8.37 -13.34
C MET A 68 0.10 -7.23 -13.69
N GLY A 69 -0.03 -6.69 -14.90
CA GLY A 69 0.83 -5.62 -15.40
C GLY A 69 0.80 -4.36 -14.52
N LEU A 70 1.94 -3.68 -14.42
CA LEU A 70 2.13 -2.52 -13.54
C LEU A 70 1.05 -1.44 -13.72
N LYS A 71 0.70 -1.11 -14.97
CA LYS A 71 -0.32 -0.09 -15.28
C LYS A 71 -1.68 -0.40 -14.64
N SER A 72 -2.07 -1.67 -14.66
CA SER A 72 -3.31 -2.13 -14.02
C SER A 72 -3.19 -2.06 -12.51
N LYS A 73 -2.06 -2.53 -11.93
CA LYS A 73 -1.80 -2.43 -10.48
C LYS A 73 -1.88 -0.98 -10.00
N LEU A 74 -1.24 -0.04 -10.69
CA LEU A 74 -1.23 1.39 -10.32
C LEU A 74 -2.64 2.01 -10.23
N SER A 75 -3.62 1.47 -10.97
CA SER A 75 -5.00 1.94 -10.88
C SER A 75 -5.66 1.65 -9.53
N TYR A 76 -5.10 0.72 -8.74
CA TYR A 76 -5.54 0.35 -7.38
C TYR A 76 -4.78 1.06 -6.26
N ALA A 77 -3.78 1.88 -6.58
CA ALA A 77 -2.95 2.55 -5.57
C ALA A 77 -3.65 3.80 -5.00
N ASP A 78 -3.71 3.91 -3.67
CA ASP A 78 -3.93 5.20 -3.01
C ASP A 78 -2.61 6.00 -2.93
N HIS A 79 -1.49 5.30 -2.79
CA HIS A 79 -0.14 5.86 -2.73
C HIS A 79 0.82 5.01 -3.56
N ILE A 80 1.76 5.68 -4.23
CA ILE A 80 2.78 5.05 -5.06
C ILE A 80 4.14 5.41 -4.48
N VAL A 81 5.02 4.44 -4.36
CA VAL A 81 6.41 4.61 -3.90
C VAL A 81 7.34 4.16 -5.02
N ASP A 82 8.27 5.04 -5.41
CA ASP A 82 9.29 4.73 -6.42
C ASP A 82 10.54 4.18 -5.75
N ASN A 83 10.89 2.94 -6.07
CA ASN A 83 12.09 2.23 -5.63
C ASN A 83 13.14 2.11 -6.75
N SER A 84 13.04 2.90 -7.81
CA SER A 84 14.02 2.95 -8.90
C SER A 84 15.22 3.85 -8.59
N GLY A 85 15.10 4.72 -7.58
CA GLY A 85 16.10 5.71 -7.20
C GLY A 85 17.05 5.24 -6.08
N GLN A 86 17.67 6.20 -5.38
CA GLN A 86 18.55 5.90 -4.26
C GLN A 86 17.77 5.50 -3.01
N LEU A 87 18.38 4.66 -2.16
CA LEU A 87 17.80 4.19 -0.90
C LEU A 87 17.36 5.36 0.02
N ILE A 88 18.14 6.44 0.04
CA ILE A 88 17.85 7.64 0.84
C ILE A 88 16.52 8.29 0.43
N ASP A 89 16.22 8.31 -0.87
CA ASP A 89 14.99 8.88 -1.38
C ASP A 89 13.79 7.99 -1.07
N LEU A 90 13.97 6.67 -1.14
CA LEU A 90 12.98 5.68 -0.72
C LEU A 90 12.65 5.83 0.77
N GLU A 91 13.65 5.89 1.64
CA GLU A 91 13.46 6.09 3.07
C GLU A 91 12.67 7.37 3.36
N ARG A 92 12.99 8.45 2.65
CA ARG A 92 12.28 9.73 2.80
C ARG A 92 10.84 9.64 2.34
N GLN A 93 10.53 8.87 1.30
CA GLN A 93 9.16 8.61 0.84
C GLN A 93 8.38 7.80 1.87
N ILE A 94 8.98 6.71 2.39
CA ILE A 94 8.35 5.82 3.37
C ILE A 94 8.08 6.57 4.67
N LYS A 95 9.06 7.29 5.23
CA LYS A 95 8.88 8.08 6.47
C LYS A 95 7.72 9.07 6.35
N ARG A 96 7.60 9.75 5.20
CA ARG A 96 6.49 10.66 4.92
C ARG A 96 5.15 9.95 4.85
N LEU A 97 5.07 8.76 4.25
CA LEU A 97 3.84 7.97 4.19
C LEU A 97 3.41 7.48 5.57
N VAL A 98 4.35 6.93 6.36
CA VAL A 98 4.09 6.46 7.73
C VAL A 98 3.55 7.59 8.58
N TRP A 99 4.21 8.74 8.59
CA TRP A 99 3.75 9.93 9.32
C TRP A 99 2.33 10.36 8.92
N LYS A 100 2.03 10.30 7.62
CA LYS A 100 0.71 10.66 7.09
C LYS A 100 -0.37 9.67 7.55
N PHE A 101 -0.04 8.38 7.62
CA PHE A 101 -0.97 7.35 8.11
C PHE A 101 -1.21 7.45 9.61
N GLU A 102 -0.16 7.67 10.40
CA GLU A 102 -0.27 7.86 11.85
C GLU A 102 -1.16 9.07 12.19
N LYS A 103 -0.94 10.22 11.55
CA LYS A 103 -1.80 11.40 11.73
C LYS A 103 -3.23 11.21 11.23
N SER A 104 -3.43 10.35 10.23
CA SER A 104 -4.77 10.07 9.70
C SER A 104 -5.59 9.14 10.60
N VAL A 105 -4.99 8.51 11.62
CA VAL A 105 -5.73 7.72 12.60
C VAL A 105 -6.38 8.69 13.60
N ASN A 106 -7.69 8.86 13.49
CA ASN A 106 -8.45 9.57 14.51
C ASN A 106 -8.58 8.68 15.76
N LYS A 107 -7.84 9.05 16.82
CA LYS A 107 -7.81 8.33 18.10
C LYS A 107 -9.20 8.14 18.70
N PHE A 108 -10.10 9.11 18.55
CA PHE A 108 -11.47 9.03 19.07
C PHE A 108 -12.29 7.96 18.33
N ILE A 109 -12.29 7.98 17.00
CA ILE A 109 -12.97 6.99 16.16
C ILE A 109 -12.41 5.57 16.41
N TRP A 110 -11.10 5.47 16.59
CA TRP A 110 -10.46 4.19 16.93
C TRP A 110 -10.87 3.69 18.32
N LEU A 111 -10.92 4.58 19.32
CA LEU A 111 -11.29 4.22 20.69
C LEU A 111 -12.77 3.84 20.80
N VAL A 112 -13.67 4.55 20.11
CA VAL A 112 -15.10 4.23 20.03
C VAL A 112 -15.32 2.90 19.31
N GLY A 113 -14.63 2.66 18.18
CA GLY A 113 -14.72 1.39 17.45
C GLY A 113 -14.17 0.19 18.22
N TRP A 114 -13.22 0.41 19.14
CA TRP A 114 -12.71 -0.62 20.04
C TRP A 114 -13.64 -0.87 21.25
N LEU A 115 -14.22 0.20 21.82
CA LEU A 115 -15.10 0.12 22.99
C LEU A 115 -16.47 -0.49 22.66
N VAL A 116 -16.97 -0.29 21.44
CA VAL A 116 -18.27 -0.81 20.98
C VAL A 116 -18.05 -1.66 19.72
N PRO A 117 -17.84 -3.00 19.86
CA PRO A 117 -17.53 -3.88 18.72
C PRO A 117 -18.50 -3.81 17.54
N PRO A 118 -19.84 -3.62 17.72
CA PRO A 118 -20.77 -3.40 16.62
C PRO A 118 -20.43 -2.19 15.74
N VAL A 119 -19.90 -1.11 16.32
CA VAL A 119 -19.51 0.11 15.58
C VAL A 119 -18.27 -0.14 14.73
N GLY A 120 -17.31 -0.90 15.26
CA GLY A 120 -16.13 -1.33 14.50
C GLY A 120 -16.50 -2.21 13.29
N LEU A 121 -17.42 -3.17 13.47
CA LEU A 121 -17.95 -4.02 12.39
C LEU A 121 -18.70 -3.19 11.34
N LEU A 122 -19.57 -2.27 11.76
CA LEU A 122 -20.31 -1.39 10.85
C LEU A 122 -19.35 -0.52 10.02
N ASN A 123 -18.32 0.06 10.64
CA ASN A 123 -17.31 0.86 9.96
C ASN A 123 -16.48 0.03 8.95
N GLY A 124 -16.17 -1.23 9.31
CA GLY A 124 -15.56 -2.18 8.39
C GLY A 124 -16.45 -2.47 7.17
N LEU A 125 -17.74 -2.75 7.39
CA LEU A 125 -18.72 -2.98 6.32
C LEU A 125 -18.90 -1.73 5.44
N LEU A 126 -18.99 -0.54 6.04
CA LEU A 126 -19.03 0.74 5.34
C LEU A 126 -17.76 0.98 4.50
N THR A 127 -16.59 0.61 5.02
CA THR A 127 -15.32 0.70 4.28
C THR A 127 -15.33 -0.21 3.07
N ILE A 128 -15.78 -1.46 3.23
CA ILE A 128 -15.92 -2.42 2.12
C ILE A 128 -16.93 -1.91 1.10
N PHE A 129 -18.10 -1.43 1.57
CA PHE A 129 -19.13 -0.84 0.73
C PHE A 129 -18.58 0.33 -0.09
N TRP A 130 -17.90 1.29 0.57
CA TRP A 130 -17.26 2.41 -0.11
C TRP A 130 -16.25 1.92 -1.16
N ARG A 131 -15.37 0.98 -0.78
CA ARG A 131 -14.33 0.44 -1.67
C ARG A 131 -14.88 -0.27 -2.89
N VAL A 132 -15.98 -1.00 -2.74
CA VAL A 132 -16.56 -1.80 -3.82
C VAL A 132 -17.49 -0.95 -4.71
N TRP A 133 -18.28 -0.05 -4.12
CA TRP A 133 -19.36 0.65 -4.82
C TRP A 133 -19.07 2.12 -5.14
N LEU A 134 -18.42 2.87 -4.25
CA LEU A 134 -18.25 4.32 -4.40
C LEU A 134 -16.88 4.73 -4.96
N LYS A 135 -15.84 3.92 -4.72
CA LYS A 135 -14.50 4.07 -5.31
C LYS A 135 -14.03 2.78 -5.99
N PRO A 136 -14.72 2.31 -7.04
CA PRO A 136 -14.16 1.25 -7.87
C PRO A 136 -12.85 1.77 -8.48
N PHE A 137 -11.73 1.22 -8.04
CA PHE A 137 -10.43 1.45 -8.66
C PHE A 137 -10.51 1.04 -10.14
N GLY A 138 -9.96 1.85 -11.05
CA GLY A 138 -10.07 1.61 -12.50
C GLY A 138 -10.33 2.84 -13.37
N LYS A 139 -10.57 4.04 -12.81
CA LYS A 139 -10.60 5.30 -13.59
C LYS A 139 -9.30 6.09 -13.38
N SER A 140 -8.50 6.15 -14.45
CA SER A 140 -7.16 6.74 -14.53
C SER A 140 -7.04 8.12 -13.86
N HIS A 141 -6.34 8.17 -12.71
CA HIS A 141 -5.87 9.41 -12.07
C HIS A 141 -4.36 9.67 -12.26
N TRP A 142 -3.70 8.97 -13.19
CA TRP A 142 -2.23 8.97 -13.30
C TRP A 142 -1.60 10.26 -13.87
N LYS A 143 -2.34 11.36 -14.04
CA LYS A 143 -1.73 12.66 -14.41
C LYS A 143 -1.09 13.42 -13.24
N LYS A 144 -1.36 13.07 -11.97
CA LYS A 144 -0.95 13.88 -10.81
C LYS A 144 0.29 13.37 -10.04
N ALA A 145 0.83 12.20 -10.38
CA ALA A 145 1.96 11.59 -9.68
C ALA A 145 3.36 12.05 -10.17
N ARG A 146 3.41 12.92 -11.18
CA ARG A 146 4.65 13.52 -11.72
C ARG A 146 5.02 14.87 -11.09
N SER A 147 4.42 15.23 -9.96
CA SER A 147 4.84 16.41 -9.21
C SER A 147 6.16 16.09 -8.51
N PRO A 148 7.26 16.82 -8.78
CA PRO A 148 8.47 16.72 -7.96
C PRO A 148 8.09 16.97 -6.50
N CYS A 149 8.71 16.23 -5.58
CA CYS A 149 8.60 16.59 -4.17
C CYS A 149 9.02 18.06 -4.02
N PRO A 150 8.18 18.95 -3.43
CA PRO A 150 8.65 20.30 -3.11
C PRO A 150 9.87 20.20 -2.19
N PRO A 151 10.87 21.10 -2.34
CA PRO A 151 12.08 21.07 -1.54
C PRO A 151 11.74 21.16 -0.05
N SER A 152 12.49 20.41 0.75
CA SER A 152 12.23 20.19 2.17
C SER A 152 12.18 21.51 2.95
N THR A 153 10.99 21.90 3.43
CA THR A 153 10.93 22.73 4.62
C THR A 153 11.13 21.82 5.83
N ALA A 154 12.05 22.26 6.69
CA ALA A 154 12.60 21.52 7.82
C ALA A 154 11.50 20.99 8.75
N TYR A 155 11.63 19.71 9.14
CA TYR A 155 10.88 19.18 10.27
C TYR A 155 11.60 19.58 11.56
N PRO A 156 10.91 20.14 12.57
CA PRO A 156 11.47 20.28 13.90
C PRO A 156 11.50 18.90 14.56
N SER A 157 12.70 18.47 14.93
CA SER A 157 12.95 17.28 15.73
C SER A 157 12.54 17.53 17.17
N HIS A 158 11.39 17.00 17.60
CA HIS A 158 11.03 16.80 19.01
C HIS A 158 10.09 15.59 19.15
#